data_AF-A0A7S4PXW7-F1
#
_entry.id   AF-A0A7S4PXW7-F1
#
_cell.length_a   1.000
_cell.length_b   1.000
_cell.length_c   1.000
_cell.angle_alpha   90.00
_cell.angle_beta   90.00
_cell.angle_gamma   90.00
#
_symmetry.space_group_name_H-M   'P 1'
#
loop_
_entity.id
_entity.type
_entity.pdbx_description
1 polymer ?
#
loop_
_entity_poly.entity_id
_entity_poly.type
_entity_poly.pdbx_seq_one_letter_code
_entity_poly.pdbx_strand_id
1 'polypeptide(L)'
;AVVKKGNRKFVIRVGDQNMNYDPFFCLYMTSRLPNPHFSPELSAKTTVIDFTVTLKGLEQQLLGRVLNMEQRALEETLATLKEEATSNTKSLQLLGKQLLDRLSNASGSLLDDTELIEVLANTKAKAKEVEGKLAEARDRTIEIDEKREQFRPVATRGSIMYFNMTDMNLVSNPITLQPSGWMYNCS
;
A
#
# COMPACT_ATOMS: atom_id res chain seq x y z
N ALA A 1 17.57 20.48 16.77
CA ALA A 1 17.09 21.31 15.64
C ALA A 1 18.21 21.46 14.61
N VAL A 2 17.91 21.47 13.32
CA VAL A 2 18.88 21.68 12.24
C VAL A 2 19.12 23.18 12.08
N VAL A 3 20.39 23.60 12.02
CA VAL A 3 20.80 25.01 11.91
C VAL A 3 21.62 25.22 10.65
N LYS A 4 21.34 26.29 9.90
CA LYS A 4 22.12 26.68 8.73
C LYS A 4 23.35 27.48 9.18
N LYS A 5 24.56 27.00 8.89
CA LYS A 5 25.84 27.66 9.17
C LYS A 5 26.50 28.09 7.85
N GLY A 6 26.44 29.38 7.52
CA GLY A 6 26.94 29.93 6.26
C GLY A 6 26.04 29.64 5.05
N ASN A 7 26.55 29.80 3.82
CA ASN A 7 25.71 29.81 2.63
C ASN A 7 25.09 28.45 2.24
N ARG A 8 25.68 27.31 2.61
CA ARG A 8 25.21 25.97 2.17
C ARG A 8 25.44 24.79 3.13
N LYS A 9 25.85 25.02 4.39
CA LYS A 9 26.05 23.90 5.34
C LYS A 9 24.91 23.86 6.35
N PHE A 10 24.15 22.77 6.36
CA PHE A 10 23.22 22.45 7.44
C PHE A 10 23.97 21.63 8.49
N VAL A 11 23.76 21.96 9.75
CA VAL A 11 24.41 21.32 10.90
C VAL A 11 23.32 20.89 11.87
N ILE A 12 23.44 19.69 12.42
CA ILE A 12 22.58 19.18 13.48
C ILE A 12 23.44 18.89 14.71
N ARG A 13 22.95 19.27 15.90
CA ARG A 13 23.57 18.90 17.16
C ARG A 13 23.00 17.57 17.65
N VAL A 14 23.86 16.59 17.86
CA VAL A 14 23.52 15.26 18.40
C VAL A 14 24.33 15.06 19.67
N GLY A 15 23.67 15.00 20.82
CA GLY A 15 24.34 15.10 22.13
C GLY A 15 25.16 16.39 22.23
N ASP A 16 26.47 16.26 22.41
CA ASP A 16 27.41 17.38 22.51
C ASP A 16 28.21 17.65 21.24
N GLN A 17 27.95 16.91 20.16
CA GLN A 17 28.67 17.07 18.90
C GLN A 17 27.82 17.75 17.82
N ASN A 18 28.48 18.59 17.02
CA ASN A 18 27.90 19.19 15.82
C ASN A 18 28.27 18.36 14.61
N MET A 19 27.26 17.88 13.89
CA MET A 19 27.42 17.04 12.70
C MET A 19 26.83 17.73 11.48
N ASN A 20 27.38 17.47 10.29
CA ASN A 20 26.78 17.94 9.04
C ASN A 20 25.46 17.21 8.81
N TYR A 21 24.42 17.95 8.42
CA TYR A 21 23.10 17.41 8.12
C TYR A 21 22.89 17.30 6.60
N ASP A 22 22.48 16.12 6.14
CA ASP A 22 22.06 15.86 4.77
C ASP A 22 20.52 16.00 4.66
N PRO A 23 20.01 16.88 3.79
CA PRO A 23 18.57 17.00 3.54
C PRO A 23 17.86 15.71 3.07
N PHE A 24 18.59 14.73 2.53
CA PHE A 24 18.03 13.45 2.10
C PHE A 24 18.09 12.36 3.18
N PHE A 25 18.61 12.68 4.37
CA PHE A 25 18.69 11.72 5.46
C PHE A 25 17.29 11.40 6.03
N CYS A 26 16.97 10.11 6.10
CA CYS A 26 15.77 9.59 6.76
C CYS A 26 16.16 8.65 7.90
N LEU A 27 15.57 8.84 9.09
CA LEU A 27 15.74 7.97 10.24
C LEU A 27 14.52 7.06 10.41
N TYR A 28 14.75 5.75 10.47
CA TYR A 28 13.74 4.77 10.83
C TYR A 28 14.14 4.11 12.15
N MET A 29 13.19 4.01 13.08
CA MET A 29 13.37 3.32 14.34
C MET A 29 12.35 2.18 14.40
N THR A 30 12.78 1.01 14.85
CA THR A 30 11.92 -0.17 14.95
C THR A 30 11.91 -0.71 16.38
N SER A 31 10.77 -1.26 16.79
CA SER A 31 10.60 -1.96 18.07
C SER A 31 9.83 -3.24 17.82
N ARG A 32 10.17 -4.30 18.57
CA ARG A 32 9.44 -5.57 18.55
C ARG A 32 8.38 -5.66 19.65
N LEU A 33 8.30 -4.66 20.52
CA LEU A 33 7.28 -4.63 21.56
C LEU A 33 5.91 -4.37 20.92
N PRO A 34 4.87 -5.14 21.25
CA PRO A 34 3.55 -5.00 20.64
C PRO A 34 2.82 -3.72 21.06
N ASN A 35 3.09 -3.22 22.28
CA ASN A 35 2.52 -1.98 22.78
C ASN A 35 3.58 -1.16 23.54
N PRO A 36 4.53 -0.52 22.82
CA PRO A 36 5.53 0.32 23.44
C PRO A 36 4.90 1.63 23.91
N HIS A 37 5.05 1.94 25.19
CA HIS A 37 4.58 3.23 25.72
C HIS A 37 5.54 4.35 25.32
N PHE A 38 5.13 5.18 24.35
CA PHE A 38 5.88 6.37 23.96
C PHE A 38 5.42 7.60 24.75
N SER A 39 6.38 8.43 25.20
CA SER A 39 6.04 9.70 25.84
C SER A 39 5.32 10.63 24.85
N PRO A 40 4.43 11.53 25.32
CA PRO A 40 3.75 12.49 24.45
C PRO A 40 4.72 13.32 23.61
N GLU A 41 5.89 13.64 24.16
CA GLU A 41 6.95 14.35 23.45
C GLU A 41 7.48 13.57 22.24
N LEU A 42 7.71 12.26 22.40
CA LEU A 42 8.18 11.41 21.31
C LEU A 42 7.08 11.25 20.26
N SER A 43 5.86 10.95 20.69
CA SER A 43 4.70 10.79 19.81
C SER A 43 4.36 12.04 19.00
N ALA A 44 4.69 13.23 19.51
CA ALA A 44 4.53 14.50 18.76
C ALA A 44 5.64 14.73 17.72
N LYS A 45 6.81 14.10 17.89
CA LYS A 45 8.00 14.29 17.03
C LYS A 45 8.19 13.17 16.01
N THR A 46 7.50 12.05 16.16
CA THR A 46 7.64 10.86 15.30
C THR A 46 6.30 10.44 14.72
N THR A 47 6.35 9.80 13.55
CA THR A 47 5.21 9.09 12.99
C THR A 47 5.30 7.63 13.44
N VAL A 48 4.37 7.20 14.30
CA VAL A 48 4.29 5.80 14.73
C VAL A 48 3.59 4.97 13.66
N ILE A 49 4.23 3.90 13.23
CA ILE A 49 3.67 2.93 12.29
C ILE A 49 3.50 1.60 13.03
N ASP A 50 2.26 1.14 13.12
CA ASP A 50 1.92 -0.12 13.75
C ASP A 50 1.88 -1.25 12.71
N PHE A 51 2.74 -2.25 12.91
CA PHE A 51 2.83 -3.46 12.08
C PHE A 51 2.11 -4.65 12.73
N THR A 52 1.33 -4.42 13.79
CA THR A 52 0.57 -5.47 14.47
C THR A 52 -0.39 -6.14 13.49
N VAL A 53 -0.31 -7.47 13.45
CA VAL A 53 -1.22 -8.28 12.65
C VAL A 53 -2.63 -8.09 13.21
N THR A 54 -3.57 -7.71 12.35
CA THR A 54 -4.98 -7.58 12.72
C THR A 54 -5.75 -8.81 12.26
N LEU A 55 -6.87 -9.13 12.95
CA LEU A 55 -7.77 -10.22 12.57
C LEU A 55 -8.16 -10.17 11.08
N LYS A 56 -8.61 -8.99 10.62
CA LYS A 56 -8.99 -8.76 9.22
C LYS A 56 -7.80 -8.84 8.26
N GLY A 57 -6.64 -8.31 8.66
CA GLY A 57 -5.43 -8.35 7.85
C GLY A 57 -4.96 -9.80 7.61
N LEU A 58 -4.93 -10.60 8.67
CA LEU A 58 -4.58 -12.02 8.58
C LEU A 58 -5.62 -12.81 7.80
N GLU A 59 -6.91 -12.58 8.04
CA GLU A 59 -7.99 -13.19 7.27
C GLU A 59 -7.84 -12.92 5.76
N GLN A 60 -7.56 -11.68 5.38
CA GLN A 60 -7.34 -11.34 3.96
C GLN A 60 -6.13 -12.06 3.36
N GLN A 61 -5.05 -12.23 4.13
CA GLN A 61 -3.88 -12.99 3.70
C GLN A 61 -4.18 -14.48 3.55
N LEU A 62 -4.91 -15.06 4.50
CA LEU A 62 -5.31 -16.46 4.46
C LEU A 62 -6.27 -16.74 3.30
N LEU A 63 -7.20 -15.82 3.01
CA LEU A 63 -8.09 -15.91 1.85
C LEU A 63 -7.30 -16.02 0.55
N GLY A 64 -6.32 -15.13 0.36
CA GLY A 64 -5.44 -15.19 -0.81
C GLY A 64 -4.64 -16.49 -0.89
N ARG A 65 -4.18 -17.04 0.25
CA ARG A 65 -3.46 -18.33 0.26
C ARG A 65 -4.36 -19.51 -0.12
N VAL A 66 -5.57 -19.57 0.44
CA VAL A 66 -6.55 -20.62 0.12
C VAL A 66 -6.90 -20.55 -1.36
N LEU A 67 -7.18 -19.37 -1.91
CA LEU A 67 -7.51 -19.21 -3.32
C LEU A 67 -6.36 -19.58 -4.25
N ASN A 68 -5.11 -19.29 -3.88
CA ASN A 68 -3.94 -19.72 -4.67
C ASN A 68 -3.79 -21.25 -4.71
N MET A 69 -4.29 -21.97 -3.70
CA MET A 69 -4.26 -23.43 -3.67
C MET A 69 -5.47 -24.05 -4.38
N GLU A 70 -6.67 -23.56 -4.08
CA GLU A 70 -7.94 -24.15 -4.54
C GLU A 70 -8.39 -23.65 -5.91
N GLN A 71 -8.16 -22.37 -6.21
CA GLN A 71 -8.62 -21.70 -7.44
C GLN A 71 -7.56 -20.78 -8.04
N ARG A 72 -6.38 -21.35 -8.29
CA ARG A 72 -5.22 -20.60 -8.82
C ARG A 72 -5.52 -19.78 -10.07
N ALA A 73 -6.29 -20.33 -11.02
CA ALA A 73 -6.66 -19.63 -12.25
C ALA A 73 -7.45 -18.33 -11.99
N LEU A 74 -8.26 -18.29 -10.91
CA LEU A 74 -8.99 -17.10 -10.50
C LEU A 74 -8.03 -15.99 -10.02
N GLU A 75 -7.02 -16.34 -9.22
CA GLU A 75 -6.00 -15.39 -8.73
C GLU A 75 -5.08 -14.91 -9.86
N GLU A 76 -4.70 -15.79 -10.79
CA GLU A 76 -3.92 -15.39 -12.00
C GLU A 76 -4.71 -14.42 -12.89
N THR A 77 -6.01 -14.67 -13.06
CA THR A 77 -6.91 -13.75 -13.80
C THR A 77 -7.01 -12.39 -13.08
N LEU A 78 -7.17 -12.39 -11.75
CA LEU A 78 -7.22 -11.17 -10.94
C LEU A 78 -5.90 -10.38 -11.01
N ALA A 79 -4.76 -11.06 -10.97
CA ALA A 79 -3.44 -10.45 -11.09
C ALA A 79 -3.29 -9.76 -12.45
N THR A 80 -3.65 -10.46 -13.54
CA THR A 80 -3.61 -9.92 -14.90
C THR A 80 -4.51 -8.70 -15.06
N LEU A 81 -5.76 -8.78 -14.57
CA LEU A 81 -6.70 -7.65 -14.55
C LEU A 81 -6.17 -6.43 -13.80
N LYS A 82 -5.49 -6.63 -12.67
CA LYS A 82 -4.87 -5.54 -11.90
C LYS A 82 -3.70 -4.89 -12.64
N GLU A 83 -2.87 -5.68 -13.30
CA GLU A 83 -1.77 -5.17 -14.12
C GLU A 83 -2.29 -4.36 -15.31
N GLU A 84 -3.30 -4.88 -16.02
CA GLU A 84 -3.97 -4.18 -17.12
C GLU A 84 -4.63 -2.89 -16.65
N ALA A 85 -5.39 -2.91 -15.55
CA ALA A 85 -6.02 -1.72 -14.98
C ALA A 85 -4.98 -0.66 -14.57
N THR A 86 -3.85 -1.08 -14.01
CA THR A 86 -2.73 -0.18 -13.66
C THR A 86 -2.11 0.45 -14.90
N SER A 87 -1.87 -0.35 -15.95
CA SER A 87 -1.34 0.12 -17.23
C SER A 87 -2.28 1.10 -17.92
N ASN A 88 -3.58 0.78 -17.96
CA ASN A 88 -4.63 1.61 -18.53
C ASN A 88 -4.78 2.94 -17.77
N THR A 89 -4.73 2.91 -16.43
CA THR A 89 -4.78 4.12 -15.61
C THR A 89 -3.59 5.04 -15.89
N LYS A 90 -2.38 4.49 -16.02
CA LYS A 90 -1.18 5.26 -16.40
C LYS A 90 -1.32 5.86 -17.81
N SER A 91 -1.84 5.09 -18.75
CA SER A 91 -2.08 5.53 -20.13
C SER A 91 -3.09 6.67 -20.18
N LEU A 92 -4.18 6.58 -19.40
CA LEU A 92 -5.19 7.62 -19.29
C LEU A 92 -4.60 8.93 -18.71
N GLN A 93 -3.77 8.83 -17.66
CA GLN A 93 -3.06 9.99 -17.12
C GLN A 93 -2.10 10.61 -18.13
N LEU A 94 -1.41 9.80 -18.93
CA LEU A 94 -0.50 10.27 -19.97
C LEU A 94 -1.25 10.99 -21.08
N LEU A 95 -2.35 10.41 -21.57
CA LEU A 95 -3.23 11.04 -22.58
C LEU A 95 -3.79 12.37 -22.06
N GLY A 96 -4.20 12.42 -20.79
CA GLY A 96 -4.66 13.66 -20.15
C GLY A 96 -3.57 14.73 -20.09
N LYS A 97 -2.33 14.37 -19.72
CA LYS A 97 -1.19 15.29 -19.74
C LYS A 97 -0.86 15.79 -21.14
N GLN A 98 -0.86 14.90 -22.14
CA GLN A 98 -0.60 15.26 -23.54
C GLN A 98 -1.67 16.23 -24.06
N LEU A 99 -2.94 15.98 -23.76
CA LEU A 99 -4.04 16.86 -24.14
C LEU A 99 -3.87 18.26 -23.52
N LEU A 100 -3.55 18.32 -22.22
CA LEU A 100 -3.34 19.58 -21.52
C LEU A 100 -2.13 20.36 -22.05
N ASP A 101 -1.02 19.67 -22.28
CA ASP A 101 0.20 20.25 -22.82
C ASP A 101 -0.04 20.86 -24.21
N ARG A 102 -0.74 20.12 -25.08
CA ARG A 102 -1.12 20.60 -26.42
C ARG A 102 -2.05 21.81 -26.38
N LEU A 103 -3.01 21.84 -25.46
CA LEU A 103 -3.88 23.01 -25.25
C LEU A 103 -3.11 24.22 -24.70
N SER A 104 -2.13 23.99 -23.83
CA SER A 104 -1.34 25.07 -23.21
C SER A 104 -0.29 25.68 -24.15
N ASN A 105 0.26 24.88 -25.08
CA ASN A 105 1.27 25.32 -26.04
C ASN A 105 0.68 25.82 -27.36
N ALA A 106 -0.65 25.76 -27.53
CA ALA A 106 -1.32 26.28 -28.72
C ALA A 106 -1.20 27.82 -28.76
N SER A 107 -0.47 28.33 -29.76
CA SER A 107 -0.29 29.76 -30.01
C SER A 107 -1.16 30.16 -31.20
N GLY A 108 -2.21 30.94 -30.97
CA GLY A 108 -3.15 31.40 -32.00
C GLY A 108 -4.60 30.98 -31.74
N SER A 109 -5.48 31.15 -32.74
CA SER A 109 -6.86 30.68 -32.68
C SER A 109 -6.90 29.16 -32.83
N LEU A 110 -7.43 28.47 -31.82
CA LEU A 110 -7.55 27.00 -31.80
C LEU A 110 -8.35 26.42 -32.98
N LEU A 111 -9.20 27.25 -33.59
CA LEU A 111 -10.06 26.91 -34.71
C LEU A 111 -9.31 26.90 -36.05
N ASP A 112 -8.16 27.56 -36.13
CA ASP A 112 -7.39 27.72 -37.37
C ASP A 112 -6.33 26.61 -37.54
N ASP A 113 -6.02 25.88 -36.45
CA ASP A 113 -5.09 24.76 -36.45
C ASP A 113 -5.84 23.42 -36.59
N THR A 114 -6.14 23.06 -37.84
CA THR A 114 -6.85 21.82 -38.18
C THR A 114 -6.09 20.57 -37.74
N GLU A 115 -4.76 20.61 -37.72
CA GLU A 115 -3.92 19.50 -37.29
C GLU A 115 -4.06 19.28 -35.77
N LEU A 116 -4.04 20.35 -34.99
CA LEU A 116 -4.28 20.30 -33.55
C LEU A 116 -5.68 19.76 -33.21
N ILE A 117 -6.72 20.17 -33.95
CA ILE A 117 -8.10 19.68 -33.75
C ILE A 117 -8.17 18.17 -33.97
N GLU A 118 -7.54 17.65 -35.03
CA GLU A 118 -7.52 16.23 -35.33
C GLU A 118 -6.79 15.42 -34.23
N VAL A 119 -5.64 15.92 -33.77
CA VAL A 119 -4.89 15.29 -32.67
C VAL A 119 -5.71 15.30 -31.38
N LEU A 120 -6.38 16.40 -31.04
CA LEU A 120 -7.24 16.49 -29.85
C LEU A 120 -8.43 15.53 -29.93
N ALA A 121 -9.07 15.41 -31.10
CA ALA A 121 -10.15 14.46 -31.32
C ALA A 121 -9.68 13.01 -31.15
N ASN A 122 -8.52 12.66 -31.73
CA ASN A 122 -7.92 11.34 -31.61
C ASN A 122 -7.51 10.99 -30.17
N THR A 123 -6.89 11.93 -29.45
CA THR A 123 -6.51 11.73 -28.04
C THR A 123 -7.75 11.57 -27.15
N LYS A 124 -8.81 12.36 -27.39
CA LYS A 124 -10.08 12.23 -26.68
C LYS A 124 -10.77 10.89 -26.95
N ALA A 125 -10.76 10.43 -28.20
CA ALA A 125 -11.33 9.13 -28.58
C ALA A 125 -10.58 7.98 -27.89
N LYS A 126 -9.25 7.98 -27.91
CA LYS A 126 -8.41 6.99 -27.20
C LYS A 126 -8.63 7.02 -25.69
N ALA A 127 -8.74 8.20 -25.09
CA ALA A 127 -9.03 8.31 -23.65
C ALA A 127 -10.37 7.66 -23.29
N LYS A 128 -11.41 7.89 -24.11
CA LYS A 128 -12.74 7.28 -23.92
C LYS A 128 -12.70 5.76 -24.08
N GLU A 129 -11.91 5.23 -25.02
CA GLU A 129 -11.71 3.78 -25.17
C GLU A 129 -11.05 3.16 -23.93
N VAL A 130 -9.98 3.79 -23.42
CA VAL A 130 -9.28 3.33 -22.21
C VAL A 130 -10.17 3.39 -20.97
N GLU A 131 -11.00 4.42 -20.86
CA GLU A 131 -12.01 4.55 -19.79
C GLU A 131 -13.04 3.42 -19.84
N GLY A 132 -13.50 3.05 -21.05
CA GLY A 132 -14.36 1.87 -21.24
C GLY A 132 -13.70 0.57 -20.76
N LYS A 133 -12.43 0.34 -21.12
CA LYS A 133 -11.67 -0.83 -20.66
C LYS A 133 -11.51 -0.87 -19.14
N LEU A 134 -11.32 0.29 -18.50
CA LEU A 134 -11.25 0.40 -17.03
C LEU A 134 -12.59 0.08 -16.37
N ALA A 135 -13.71 0.49 -16.96
CA ALA A 135 -15.04 0.13 -16.49
C ALA A 135 -15.29 -1.38 -16.58
N GLU A 136 -14.98 -2.01 -17.71
CA GLU A 136 -15.09 -3.46 -17.86
C GLU A 136 -14.18 -4.23 -16.89
N ALA A 137 -12.94 -3.78 -16.69
CA ALA A 137 -12.02 -4.39 -15.74
C ALA A 137 -12.54 -4.28 -14.30
N ARG A 138 -13.21 -3.18 -13.95
CA ARG A 138 -13.85 -3.00 -12.65
C ARG A 138 -14.98 -3.99 -12.45
N ASP A 139 -15.87 -4.15 -13.43
CA ASP A 139 -17.01 -5.07 -13.32
C ASP A 139 -16.52 -6.53 -13.19
N ARG A 140 -15.54 -6.94 -14.01
CA ARG A 140 -14.89 -8.26 -13.87
C ARG A 140 -14.23 -8.46 -12.52
N THR A 141 -13.62 -7.41 -11.95
CA THR A 141 -13.01 -7.49 -10.61
C THR A 141 -14.07 -7.74 -9.53
N ILE A 142 -15.24 -7.11 -9.63
CA ILE A 142 -16.36 -7.34 -8.71
C ILE A 142 -16.83 -8.79 -8.79
N GLU A 143 -17.06 -9.31 -10.00
CA GLU A 143 -17.47 -10.72 -10.19
C GLU A 143 -16.44 -11.71 -9.63
N ILE A 144 -15.14 -11.41 -9.80
CA ILE A 144 -14.07 -12.23 -9.23
C ILE A 144 -14.10 -12.15 -7.71
N ASP A 145 -14.20 -10.95 -7.12
CA ASP A 145 -14.24 -10.77 -5.67
C ASP A 145 -15.45 -11.48 -5.05
N GLU A 146 -16.62 -11.48 -5.69
CA GLU A 146 -17.78 -12.27 -5.24
C GLU A 146 -17.49 -13.77 -5.15
N LYS A 147 -16.73 -14.33 -6.12
CA LYS A 147 -16.29 -15.73 -6.07
C LYS A 147 -15.29 -15.96 -4.94
N ARG A 148 -14.39 -15.00 -4.70
CA ARG A 148 -13.38 -15.06 -3.63
C ARG A 148 -14.05 -15.07 -2.26
N GLU A 149 -15.10 -14.29 -2.08
CA GLU A 149 -15.85 -14.21 -0.82
C GLU A 149 -16.47 -15.56 -0.39
N GLN A 150 -16.70 -16.50 -1.31
CA GLN A 150 -17.15 -17.86 -0.96
C GLN A 150 -16.15 -18.62 -0.08
N PHE A 151 -14.85 -18.30 -0.17
CA PHE A 151 -13.78 -18.90 0.63
C PHE A 151 -13.49 -18.11 1.91
N ARG A 152 -14.11 -16.94 2.11
CA ARG A 152 -13.88 -16.10 3.30
C ARG A 152 -14.11 -16.86 4.61
N PRO A 153 -15.15 -17.69 4.80
CA PRO A 153 -15.36 -18.40 6.06
C PRO A 153 -14.18 -19.29 6.48
N VAL A 154 -13.44 -19.87 5.52
CA VAL A 154 -12.24 -20.68 5.80
C VAL A 154 -11.13 -19.79 6.35
N ALA A 155 -10.90 -18.64 5.72
CA ALA A 155 -9.90 -17.68 6.13
C ALA A 155 -10.24 -17.04 7.50
N THR A 156 -11.51 -16.73 7.75
CA THR A 156 -11.98 -16.18 9.04
C THR A 156 -11.70 -17.16 10.18
N ARG A 157 -12.01 -18.45 9.99
CA ARG A 157 -11.73 -19.50 10.98
C ARG A 157 -10.23 -19.64 11.24
N GLY A 158 -9.41 -19.61 10.20
CA GLY A 158 -7.95 -19.65 10.33
C GLY A 158 -7.38 -18.46 11.10
N SER A 159 -7.92 -17.26 10.86
CA SER A 159 -7.53 -16.05 11.60
C SER A 159 -7.89 -16.17 13.09
N ILE A 160 -9.13 -16.54 13.41
CA ILE A 160 -9.58 -16.74 14.81
C ILE A 160 -8.69 -17.77 15.53
N MET A 161 -8.39 -18.90 14.88
CA MET A 161 -7.56 -19.95 15.47
C MET A 161 -6.13 -19.45 15.78
N TYR A 162 -5.54 -18.66 14.87
CA TYR A 162 -4.22 -18.07 15.10
C TYR A 162 -4.20 -17.12 16.31
N PHE A 163 -5.20 -16.25 16.42
CA PHE A 163 -5.28 -15.31 17.56
C PHE A 163 -5.55 -16.04 18.87
N ASN A 164 -6.45 -17.03 18.89
CA ASN A 164 -6.65 -17.88 20.07
C ASN A 164 -5.34 -18.56 20.50
N MET A 165 -4.57 -19.10 19.57
CA MET A 165 -3.27 -19.73 19.89
C MET A 165 -2.25 -18.70 20.40
N THR A 166 -2.25 -17.50 19.85
CA THR A 166 -1.38 -16.40 20.29
C THR A 166 -1.75 -15.94 21.70
N ASP A 167 -3.03 -15.79 22.00
CA ASP A 167 -3.53 -15.41 23.31
C ASP A 167 -3.24 -16.50 24.36
N MET A 168 -3.30 -17.78 23.97
CA MET A 168 -2.93 -18.89 24.85
C MET A 168 -1.46 -18.84 25.31
N ASN A 169 -0.55 -18.23 24.54
CA ASN A 169 0.84 -18.02 24.97
C ASN A 169 0.98 -17.06 26.15
N LEU A 170 -0.03 -16.22 26.40
CA LEU A 170 -0.08 -15.29 27.52
C LEU A 170 -0.59 -15.96 28.80
N VAL A 171 -1.19 -17.15 28.69
CA VAL A 171 -1.67 -17.92 29.84
C VAL A 171 -0.48 -18.59 30.52
N SER A 172 -0.12 -18.11 31.71
CA SER A 172 0.87 -18.76 32.57
C SER A 172 0.31 -20.03 33.19
N ASN A 173 1.11 -21.09 33.27
CA ASN A 173 0.75 -22.27 34.05
C ASN A 173 0.51 -21.84 35.52
N PRO A 174 -0.66 -22.08 36.11
CA PRO A 174 -0.99 -21.61 37.45
C PRO A 174 -0.14 -22.25 38.56
N ILE A 175 0.54 -23.36 38.27
CA ILE A 175 1.40 -24.09 39.20
C ILE A 175 2.87 -23.67 39.05
N THR A 176 3.36 -23.52 37.82
CA THR A 176 4.77 -23.21 37.56
C THR A 176 5.05 -21.73 37.31
N LEU A 177 4.01 -20.91 37.10
CA LEU A 177 4.07 -19.51 36.66
C LEU A 177 4.89 -19.28 35.38
N GLN A 178 5.23 -20.36 34.65
CA GLN A 178 5.96 -20.26 33.41
C GLN A 178 4.99 -20.00 32.23
N PRO A 179 5.35 -19.14 31.26
CA PRO A 179 4.53 -18.90 30.08
C PRO A 179 4.38 -20.18 29.26
N SER A 180 3.16 -20.61 28.92
CA SER A 180 2.89 -21.84 28.15
C SER A 180 3.70 -21.99 26.85
N GLY A 181 4.21 -20.89 26.28
CA GLY A 181 5.07 -20.85 25.12
C GLY A 181 6.39 -21.64 25.21
N TRP A 182 6.89 -22.00 26.42
CA TRP A 182 8.11 -22.82 26.53
C TRP A 182 7.92 -24.24 25.99
N MET A 183 6.69 -24.77 25.97
CA MET A 183 6.39 -26.11 25.46
C MET A 183 6.32 -26.17 23.93
N TYR A 184 6.08 -25.04 23.26
CA TYR A 184 5.95 -24.97 21.80
C TYR A 184 7.26 -24.66 21.06
N ASN A 185 8.34 -24.33 21.78
CA ASN A 185 9.65 -24.00 21.21
C ASN A 185 10.67 -25.16 21.29
N CYS A 186 10.24 -26.38 21.61
CA CYS A 186 11.09 -27.56 21.44
C CYS A 186 11.07 -28.01 19.97
N SER A 187 11.94 -27.38 19.16
CA SER A 187 12.47 -27.93 17.90
C SER A 187 13.98 -28.04 18.02
#